data_AF-A0A4Q3YC05-F1
#
_entry.id   AF-A0A4Q3YC05-F1
#
_cell.length_a   1.000
_cell.length_b   1.000
_cell.length_c   1.000
_cell.angle_alpha   90.00
_cell.angle_beta   90.00
_cell.angle_gamma   90.00
#
_symmetry.space_group_name_H-M   'P 1'
#
loop_
_entity.id
_entity.type
_entity.pdbx_description
1 polymer ?
#
loop_
_entity_poly.entity_id
_entity_poly.type
_entity_poly.pdbx_seq_one_letter_code
_entity_poly.pdbx_strand_id
1 'polypeptide(L)'
;MRKMTAPLHDAIVTFDTCVSAIGNLPLRAAYQVCRPDILQANASFDLATQNANWASLPRVPRGNPNVLVAGTLTKGQLVSLYTAHMVGTTGASRDIYDAIFSAAGGLCPFCGGLGQVRTLDHYLPKANFPAFSVHPKNLIPCCRDCNDGKNSSFGIGADEQALHPYLDQDHFFDERWLVARAERSNPVLIRFECIPPNHWSDL
;
A
#
# COMPACT_ATOMS: atom_id res chain seq x y z
N MET A 1 -1.32 2.35 15.39
CA MET A 1 -0.86 2.81 14.07
C MET A 1 -0.60 4.31 14.13
N ARG A 2 0.21 4.89 13.24
CA ARG A 2 0.49 6.34 13.18
C ARG A 2 0.02 6.91 11.85
N LYS A 3 -0.63 8.09 11.87
CA LYS A 3 -1.00 8.85 10.67
C LYS A 3 0.24 9.31 9.92
N MET A 4 0.15 9.32 8.60
CA MET A 4 1.18 9.80 7.71
C MET A 4 0.58 10.74 6.66
N THR A 5 1.34 11.77 6.28
CA THR A 5 1.01 12.57 5.10
C THR A 5 1.16 11.71 3.85
N ALA A 6 0.17 11.73 2.96
CA ALA A 6 0.22 11.01 1.69
C ALA A 6 1.41 11.51 0.83
N PRO A 7 2.09 10.62 0.08
CA PRO A 7 3.10 11.03 -0.89
C PRO A 7 2.54 12.03 -1.92
N LEU A 8 3.31 13.07 -2.23
CA LEU A 8 2.94 14.08 -3.23
C LEU A 8 3.14 13.62 -4.69
N HIS A 9 3.75 12.44 -4.88
CA HIS A 9 4.00 11.89 -6.20
C HIS A 9 2.69 11.39 -6.84
N ASP A 10 2.42 11.87 -8.05
CA ASP A 10 1.29 11.41 -8.85
C ASP A 10 1.51 9.94 -9.30
N ALA A 11 0.44 9.16 -9.28
CA ALA A 11 0.49 7.73 -9.56
C ALA A 11 0.82 7.43 -11.02
N ILE A 12 0.26 8.16 -11.99
CA ILE A 12 0.57 7.92 -13.39
C ILE A 12 1.96 8.45 -13.76
N VAL A 13 2.38 9.58 -13.17
CA VAL A 13 3.74 10.10 -13.35
C VAL A 13 4.78 9.13 -12.77
N THR A 14 4.49 8.51 -11.63
CA THR A 14 5.39 7.51 -11.03
C THR A 14 5.49 6.26 -11.91
N PHE A 15 4.37 5.80 -12.45
CA PHE A 15 4.36 4.72 -13.44
C PHE A 15 5.20 5.07 -14.67
N ASP A 16 4.97 6.23 -15.28
CA ASP A 16 5.71 6.69 -16.46
C ASP A 16 7.22 6.81 -16.18
N THR A 17 7.58 7.29 -14.99
CA THR A 17 8.97 7.38 -14.52
C THR A 17 9.60 5.99 -14.45
N CYS A 18 8.93 5.01 -13.85
CA CYS A 18 9.40 3.62 -13.80
C CYS A 18 9.54 3.00 -15.20
N VAL A 19 8.56 3.24 -16.09
CA VAL A 19 8.58 2.74 -17.47
C VAL A 19 9.74 3.36 -18.27
N SER A 20 10.07 4.62 -18.03
CA SER A 20 11.20 5.29 -18.69
C SER A 20 12.54 4.62 -18.37
N ALA A 21 12.68 3.96 -17.22
CA ALA A 21 13.89 3.24 -16.83
C ALA A 21 14.05 1.86 -17.50
N ILE A 22 13.06 1.39 -18.28
CA ILE A 22 13.11 0.08 -18.96
C ILE A 22 14.00 0.15 -20.21
N GLY A 23 15.20 -0.43 -20.17
CA GLY A 23 16.10 -0.44 -21.35
C GLY A 23 15.60 -1.26 -22.54
N ASN A 24 14.75 -2.26 -22.33
CA ASN A 24 14.17 -3.07 -23.41
C ASN A 24 13.04 -2.29 -24.11
N LEU A 25 13.30 -1.82 -25.34
CA LEU A 25 12.38 -0.95 -26.08
C LEU A 25 11.02 -1.60 -26.40
N PRO A 26 10.95 -2.85 -26.90
CA PRO A 26 9.66 -3.53 -27.10
C PRO A 26 8.83 -3.64 -25.81
N LEU A 27 9.48 -3.99 -24.70
CA LEU A 27 8.82 -4.08 -23.41
C LEU A 27 8.32 -2.71 -22.94
N ARG A 28 9.15 -1.66 -23.04
CA ARG A 28 8.77 -0.28 -22.71
C ARG A 28 7.55 0.17 -23.54
N ALA A 29 7.54 -0.12 -24.83
CA ALA A 29 6.43 0.20 -25.71
C ALA A 29 5.13 -0.50 -25.28
N ALA A 30 5.19 -1.75 -24.82
CA ALA A 30 4.03 -2.46 -24.29
C ALA A 30 3.42 -1.76 -23.07
N TYR A 31 4.24 -1.26 -22.14
CA TYR A 31 3.76 -0.44 -21.02
C TYR A 31 3.14 0.87 -21.47
N GLN A 32 3.75 1.56 -22.44
CA GLN A 32 3.23 2.83 -22.96
C GLN A 32 1.86 2.64 -23.63
N VAL A 33 1.67 1.55 -24.38
CA VAL A 33 0.38 1.20 -24.99
C VAL A 33 -0.69 0.93 -23.92
N CYS A 34 -0.34 0.26 -22.82
CA CYS A 34 -1.29 -0.06 -21.74
C CYS A 34 -1.40 1.05 -20.67
N ARG A 35 -0.80 2.23 -20.90
CA ARG A 35 -0.89 3.37 -19.98
C ARG A 35 -2.34 3.78 -19.67
N PRO A 36 -3.30 3.77 -20.63
CA PRO A 36 -4.70 4.06 -20.33
C PRO A 36 -5.33 3.09 -19.33
N ASP A 37 -4.98 1.80 -19.37
CA ASP A 37 -5.47 0.81 -18.40
C ASP A 37 -4.96 1.10 -16.98
N ILE A 38 -3.72 1.57 -16.85
CA ILE A 38 -3.13 1.97 -15.55
C ILE A 38 -3.78 3.25 -15.04
N LEU A 39 -4.06 4.22 -15.90
CA LEU A 39 -4.86 5.41 -15.54
C LEU A 39 -6.24 5.00 -14.99
N GLN A 40 -6.92 4.07 -15.67
CA GLN A 40 -8.22 3.58 -15.21
C GLN A 40 -8.10 2.85 -13.87
N ALA A 41 -7.06 2.03 -13.67
CA ALA A 41 -6.82 1.38 -12.39
C ALA A 41 -6.60 2.40 -11.26
N ASN A 42 -5.82 3.46 -11.50
CA ASN A 42 -5.59 4.53 -10.53
C ASN A 42 -6.88 5.28 -10.19
N ALA A 43 -7.73 5.58 -11.19
CA ALA A 43 -9.04 6.18 -10.95
C ALA A 43 -9.94 5.27 -10.10
N SER A 44 -9.91 3.95 -10.32
CA SER A 44 -10.63 2.98 -9.48
C SER A 44 -10.07 2.96 -8.04
N PHE A 45 -8.76 3.08 -7.87
CA PHE A 45 -8.12 3.18 -6.54
C PHE A 45 -8.59 4.44 -5.79
N ASP A 46 -8.65 5.59 -6.48
CA ASP A 46 -9.14 6.84 -5.89
C ASP A 46 -10.64 6.75 -5.54
N LEU A 47 -11.46 6.11 -6.38
CA LEU A 47 -12.87 5.86 -6.07
C LEU A 47 -13.04 4.94 -4.85
N ALA A 48 -12.26 3.85 -4.79
CA ALA A 48 -12.29 2.92 -3.66
C ALA A 48 -11.86 3.61 -2.34
N THR A 49 -10.95 4.57 -2.44
CA THR A 49 -10.48 5.38 -1.30
C THR A 49 -11.61 6.21 -0.68
N GLN A 50 -12.55 6.74 -1.48
CA GLN A 50 -13.64 7.59 -0.97
C GLN A 50 -14.54 6.86 0.04
N ASN A 51 -14.63 5.53 -0.06
CA ASN A 51 -15.44 4.69 0.82
C ASN A 51 -14.59 3.68 1.62
N ALA A 52 -13.26 3.86 1.66
CA ALA A 52 -12.31 2.92 2.26
C ALA A 52 -12.56 1.44 1.88
N ASN A 53 -12.95 1.17 0.63
CA ASN A 53 -13.37 -0.17 0.18
C ASN A 53 -12.45 -0.70 -0.95
N TRP A 54 -11.16 -0.81 -0.67
CA TRP A 54 -10.19 -1.34 -1.63
C TRP A 54 -10.35 -2.84 -1.89
N ALA A 55 -11.02 -3.59 -1.00
CA ALA A 55 -11.38 -5.00 -1.21
C ALA A 55 -12.25 -5.22 -2.48
N SER A 56 -12.99 -4.19 -2.92
CA SER A 56 -13.78 -4.22 -4.15
C SER A 56 -12.95 -4.12 -5.44
N LEU A 57 -11.67 -3.76 -5.36
CA LEU A 57 -10.82 -3.60 -6.53
C LEU A 57 -10.56 -4.94 -7.24
N PRO A 58 -10.41 -4.95 -8.57
CA PRO A 58 -10.04 -6.16 -9.30
C PRO A 58 -8.73 -6.75 -8.77
N ARG A 59 -8.77 -8.01 -8.35
CA ARG A 59 -7.59 -8.74 -7.86
C ARG A 59 -7.36 -10.02 -8.65
N VAL A 60 -6.10 -10.40 -8.80
CA VAL A 60 -5.70 -11.66 -9.43
C VAL A 60 -5.31 -12.72 -8.40
N PRO A 61 -5.44 -14.02 -8.70
CA PRO A 61 -4.92 -15.09 -7.86
C PRO A 61 -3.40 -14.99 -7.66
N ARG A 62 -2.92 -15.57 -6.56
CA ARG A 62 -1.48 -15.71 -6.31
C ARG A 62 -0.83 -16.69 -7.30
N GLY A 63 0.50 -16.58 -7.46
CA GLY A 63 1.25 -17.47 -8.35
C GLY A 63 1.34 -16.95 -9.79
N ASN A 64 0.45 -17.41 -10.67
CA ASN A 64 0.60 -17.32 -12.13
C ASN A 64 1.03 -15.91 -12.63
N PRO A 65 2.30 -15.73 -13.07
CA PRO A 65 2.80 -14.43 -13.50
C PRO A 65 2.27 -14.00 -14.87
N ASN A 66 1.71 -14.92 -15.67
CA ASN A 66 1.27 -14.64 -17.05
C ASN A 66 -0.19 -14.16 -17.14
N VAL A 67 -0.88 -14.00 -16.00
CA VAL A 67 -2.23 -13.45 -15.96
C VAL A 67 -2.20 -12.01 -16.46
N LEU A 68 -3.04 -11.68 -17.45
CA LEU A 68 -3.24 -10.31 -17.92
C LEU A 68 -4.00 -9.50 -16.89
N VAL A 69 -3.55 -8.27 -16.64
CA VAL A 69 -4.08 -7.40 -15.58
C VAL A 69 -4.53 -6.05 -16.14
N ALA A 70 -3.71 -5.44 -16.99
CA ALA A 70 -3.95 -4.10 -17.54
C ALA A 70 -3.58 -4.13 -19.03
N GLY A 71 -4.58 -4.16 -19.91
CA GLY A 71 -4.37 -4.42 -21.33
C GLY A 71 -3.63 -5.73 -21.56
N THR A 72 -2.46 -5.65 -22.20
CA THR A 72 -1.58 -6.80 -22.46
C THR A 72 -0.51 -7.03 -21.39
N LEU A 73 -0.46 -6.18 -20.35
CA LEU A 73 0.50 -6.33 -19.27
C LEU A 73 0.13 -7.48 -18.34
N THR A 74 1.10 -8.34 -18.10
CA THR A 74 0.98 -9.46 -17.18
C THR A 74 1.25 -9.03 -15.74
N LYS A 75 0.77 -9.84 -14.79
CA LYS A 75 1.12 -9.75 -13.38
C LYS A 75 2.64 -9.69 -13.17
N GLY A 76 3.38 -10.59 -13.83
CA GLY A 76 4.83 -10.67 -13.70
C GLY A 76 5.53 -9.40 -14.16
N GLN A 77 5.06 -8.82 -15.27
CA GLN A 77 5.55 -7.53 -15.77
C GLN A 77 5.30 -6.43 -14.72
N LEU A 78 4.07 -6.24 -14.27
CA LEU A 78 3.72 -5.20 -13.29
C LEU A 78 4.44 -5.35 -11.94
N VAL A 79 4.62 -6.58 -11.44
CA VAL A 79 5.44 -6.81 -10.24
C VAL A 79 6.91 -6.49 -10.50
N SER A 80 7.43 -6.86 -11.67
CA SER A 80 8.80 -6.56 -12.08
C SER A 80 9.05 -5.06 -12.24
N LEU A 81 8.05 -4.28 -12.67
CA LEU A 81 8.15 -2.81 -12.75
C LEU A 81 8.57 -2.21 -11.40
N TYR A 82 8.02 -2.70 -10.30
CA TYR A 82 8.46 -2.30 -8.96
C TYR A 82 9.87 -2.82 -8.64
N THR A 83 10.10 -4.13 -8.72
CA THR A 83 11.36 -4.71 -8.22
C THR A 83 12.57 -4.32 -9.05
N ALA A 84 12.43 -4.30 -10.38
CA ALA A 84 13.52 -4.03 -11.30
C ALA A 84 13.66 -2.55 -11.63
N HIS A 85 12.55 -1.79 -11.72
CA HIS A 85 12.58 -0.43 -12.27
C HIS A 85 12.25 0.71 -11.29
N MET A 86 11.80 0.39 -10.08
CA MET A 86 11.68 1.35 -8.97
C MET A 86 12.73 1.10 -7.89
N VAL A 87 12.85 -0.15 -7.42
CA VAL A 87 13.82 -0.52 -6.36
C VAL A 87 15.21 -0.79 -6.92
N GLY A 88 15.28 -1.54 -8.03
CA GLY A 88 16.52 -2.03 -8.63
C GLY A 88 17.25 -1.05 -9.55
N THR A 89 16.72 0.15 -9.73
CA THR A 89 17.33 1.22 -10.54
C THR A 89 18.02 2.26 -9.69
N THR A 90 18.83 3.09 -10.34
CA THR A 90 19.26 4.41 -9.85
C THR A 90 18.52 5.50 -10.63
N GLY A 91 18.41 6.71 -10.07
CA GLY A 91 17.77 7.86 -10.71
C GLY A 91 16.30 8.05 -10.32
N ALA A 92 15.53 8.74 -11.18
CA ALA A 92 14.24 9.32 -10.81
C ALA A 92 13.22 8.34 -10.19
N SER A 93 13.12 7.11 -10.68
CA SER A 93 12.22 6.10 -10.09
C SER A 93 12.63 5.73 -8.67
N ARG A 94 13.95 5.64 -8.44
CA ARG A 94 14.53 5.34 -7.13
C ARG A 94 14.41 6.53 -6.18
N ASP A 95 14.53 7.75 -6.69
CA ASP A 95 14.33 8.97 -5.90
C ASP A 95 12.90 9.04 -5.34
N ILE A 96 11.88 8.62 -6.11
CA ILE A 96 10.49 8.51 -5.62
C ILE A 96 10.39 7.48 -4.49
N TYR A 97 11.01 6.31 -4.65
CA TYR A 97 11.06 5.30 -3.58
C TYR A 97 11.70 5.86 -2.30
N ASP A 98 12.87 6.49 -2.43
CA ASP A 98 13.64 7.00 -1.29
C ASP A 98 12.92 8.18 -0.60
N ALA A 99 12.20 9.01 -1.36
CA ALA A 99 11.35 10.07 -0.81
C ALA A 99 10.21 9.50 0.05
N ILE A 100 9.48 8.48 -0.45
CA ILE A 100 8.41 7.82 0.31
C ILE A 100 8.99 7.14 1.55
N PHE A 101 10.12 6.43 1.40
CA PHE A 101 10.81 5.75 2.50
C PHE A 101 11.19 6.71 3.63
N SER A 102 11.79 7.83 3.26
CA SER A 102 12.34 8.80 4.22
C SER A 102 11.26 9.63 4.91
N ALA A 103 10.09 9.79 4.29
CA ALA A 103 8.98 10.58 4.83
C ALA A 103 8.50 10.10 6.22
N ALA A 104 8.70 8.82 6.55
CA ALA A 104 8.35 8.27 7.87
C ALA A 104 9.29 8.71 9.01
N GLY A 105 10.44 9.33 8.70
CA GLY A 105 11.44 9.71 9.71
C GLY A 105 12.02 8.49 10.44
N GLY A 106 12.05 7.33 9.78
CA GLY A 106 12.53 6.07 10.35
C GLY A 106 11.52 5.34 11.25
N LEU A 107 10.34 5.88 11.52
CA LEU A 107 9.36 5.28 12.43
C LEU A 107 8.26 4.55 11.66
N CYS A 108 8.08 3.25 11.91
CA CYS A 108 7.10 2.44 11.20
C CYS A 108 5.65 2.85 11.55
N PRO A 109 4.83 3.29 10.58
CA PRO A 109 3.46 3.70 10.82
C PRO A 109 2.56 2.56 11.29
N PHE A 110 2.73 1.33 10.78
CA PHE A 110 1.87 0.20 11.14
C PHE A 110 1.90 -0.10 12.65
N CYS A 111 3.08 -0.19 13.26
CA CYS A 111 3.23 -0.43 14.69
C CYS A 111 3.27 0.85 15.54
N GLY A 112 2.91 2.02 14.98
CA GLY A 112 2.88 3.28 15.74
C GLY A 112 4.25 3.81 16.14
N GLY A 113 5.30 3.48 15.38
CA GLY A 113 6.66 3.97 15.60
C GLY A 113 7.55 3.09 16.48
N LEU A 114 7.07 1.93 16.92
CA LEU A 114 7.88 0.99 17.72
C LEU A 114 9.05 0.39 16.92
N GLY A 115 8.83 0.14 15.64
CA GLY A 115 9.80 -0.47 14.74
C GLY A 115 10.50 0.56 13.85
N GLN A 116 11.78 0.33 13.56
CA GLN A 116 12.53 1.09 12.57
C GLN A 116 12.09 0.70 11.16
N VAL A 117 11.82 1.69 10.30
CA VAL A 117 11.53 1.49 8.87
C VAL A 117 12.74 0.84 8.18
N ARG A 118 12.48 -0.23 7.43
CA ARG A 118 13.49 -0.99 6.66
C ARG A 118 13.11 -1.19 5.19
N THR A 119 11.83 -1.05 4.83
CA THR A 119 11.35 -1.20 3.45
C THR A 119 10.10 -0.34 3.23
N LEU A 120 9.64 -0.26 1.98
CA LEU A 120 8.25 0.02 1.66
C LEU A 120 7.48 -1.30 1.52
N ASP A 121 6.35 -1.39 2.19
CA ASP A 121 5.36 -2.45 2.05
C ASP A 121 4.20 -1.99 1.15
N HIS A 122 3.55 -2.93 0.46
CA HIS A 122 2.40 -2.66 -0.39
C HIS A 122 1.11 -2.78 0.40
N TYR A 123 0.38 -1.68 0.64
CA TYR A 123 -0.92 -1.71 1.34
C TYR A 123 -1.85 -2.77 0.73
N LEU A 124 -2.09 -2.67 -0.58
CA LEU A 124 -2.66 -3.70 -1.44
C LEU A 124 -1.54 -4.60 -1.96
N PRO A 125 -1.47 -5.88 -1.54
CA PRO A 125 -0.35 -6.74 -1.89
C PRO A 125 -0.20 -6.89 -3.39
N LYS A 126 1.00 -6.59 -3.93
CA LYS A 126 1.30 -6.73 -5.37
C LYS A 126 1.06 -8.15 -5.93
N ALA A 127 1.02 -9.17 -5.05
CA ALA A 127 0.69 -10.54 -5.41
C ALA A 127 -0.78 -10.71 -5.85
N ASN A 128 -1.66 -9.80 -5.46
CA ASN A 128 -3.08 -9.79 -5.76
C ASN A 128 -3.48 -8.55 -6.57
N PHE A 129 -2.84 -7.40 -6.32
CA PHE A 129 -3.12 -6.12 -6.98
C PHE A 129 -1.88 -5.56 -7.70
N PRO A 130 -1.36 -6.26 -8.72
CA PRO A 130 -0.11 -5.91 -9.36
C PRO A 130 -0.15 -4.55 -10.10
N ALA A 131 -1.33 -4.08 -10.52
CA ALA A 131 -1.48 -2.76 -11.15
C ALA A 131 -1.03 -1.60 -10.24
N PHE A 132 -1.07 -1.79 -8.91
CA PHE A 132 -0.68 -0.78 -7.93
C PHE A 132 0.73 -1.01 -7.37
N SER A 133 1.56 -1.81 -8.04
CA SER A 133 2.90 -2.17 -7.55
C SER A 133 3.84 -0.98 -7.38
N VAL A 134 3.67 0.07 -8.19
CA VAL A 134 4.45 1.32 -8.13
C VAL A 134 3.60 2.52 -7.70
N HIS A 135 2.35 2.29 -7.28
CA HIS A 135 1.44 3.36 -6.89
C HIS A 135 1.93 4.01 -5.57
N PRO A 136 2.27 5.31 -5.54
CA PRO A 136 2.89 5.94 -4.37
C PRO A 136 2.08 5.79 -3.09
N LYS A 137 0.76 6.02 -3.15
CA LYS A 137 -0.12 5.87 -1.99
C LYS A 137 -0.31 4.42 -1.54
N ASN A 138 0.06 3.44 -2.37
CA ASN A 138 0.04 2.02 -2.03
C ASN A 138 1.35 1.56 -1.35
N LEU A 139 2.37 2.42 -1.29
CA LEU A 139 3.69 2.12 -0.72
C LEU A 139 3.82 2.76 0.66
N ILE A 140 3.90 1.93 1.69
CA ILE A 140 3.92 2.35 3.10
C ILE A 140 5.30 2.02 3.70
N PRO A 141 6.05 2.98 4.24
CA PRO A 141 7.23 2.69 5.06
C PRO A 141 6.91 1.67 6.14
N CYS A 142 7.76 0.66 6.31
CA CYS A 142 7.45 -0.47 7.17
C CYS A 142 8.72 -1.06 7.82
N CYS A 143 8.61 -1.52 9.07
CA CYS A 143 9.63 -2.33 9.72
C CYS A 143 9.55 -3.79 9.23
N ARG A 144 10.56 -4.61 9.54
CA ARG A 144 10.58 -6.03 9.14
C ARG A 144 9.40 -6.80 9.73
N ASP A 145 9.16 -6.66 11.03
CA ASP A 145 8.13 -7.43 11.74
C ASP A 145 6.72 -7.16 11.18
N CYS A 146 6.39 -5.90 10.89
CA CYS A 146 5.10 -5.55 10.29
C CYS A 146 4.99 -6.01 8.84
N ASN A 147 6.07 -5.91 8.07
CA ASN A 147 6.11 -6.35 6.68
C ASN A 147 5.89 -7.87 6.57
N ASP A 148 6.59 -8.63 7.40
CA ASP A 148 6.55 -10.09 7.39
C ASP A 148 5.24 -10.62 8.00
N GLY A 149 4.72 -9.96 9.05
CA GLY A 149 3.45 -10.30 9.68
C GLY A 149 2.24 -10.11 8.78
N LYS A 150 2.26 -9.07 7.92
CA LYS A 150 1.20 -8.83 6.92
C LYS A 150 1.32 -9.78 5.72
N ASN A 151 2.55 -9.99 5.24
CA ASN A 151 2.86 -10.79 4.06
C ASN A 151 1.97 -10.37 2.87
N SER A 152 1.18 -11.29 2.34
CA SER A 152 0.27 -11.07 1.21
C SER A 152 -1.19 -11.09 1.62
N SER A 153 -1.48 -11.11 2.93
CA SER A 153 -2.83 -11.11 3.46
C SER A 153 -3.47 -9.73 3.24
N PHE A 154 -4.66 -9.73 2.67
CA PHE A 154 -5.51 -8.56 2.53
C PHE A 154 -6.95 -9.01 2.70
N GLY A 155 -7.73 -8.24 3.45
CA GLY A 155 -9.13 -8.53 3.74
C GLY A 155 -9.94 -8.80 2.48
N ILE A 156 -10.89 -9.73 2.57
CA ILE A 156 -11.88 -10.01 1.53
C ILE A 156 -13.09 -9.08 1.72
N GLY A 157 -13.38 -8.71 2.98
CA GLY A 157 -14.40 -7.73 3.35
C GLY A 157 -13.83 -6.34 3.63
N ALA A 158 -14.72 -5.33 3.65
CA ALA A 158 -14.32 -3.96 3.95
C ALA A 158 -13.85 -3.79 5.41
N ASP A 159 -14.49 -4.53 6.32
CA ASP A 159 -14.25 -4.64 7.76
C ASP A 159 -12.99 -5.43 8.13
N GLU A 160 -12.43 -6.18 7.17
CA GLU A 160 -11.18 -6.92 7.33
C GLU A 160 -9.94 -6.11 6.89
N GLN A 161 -10.13 -4.88 6.41
CA GLN A 161 -9.06 -4.01 5.97
C GLN A 161 -8.41 -3.31 7.17
N ALA A 162 -7.08 -3.40 7.26
CA ALA A 162 -6.34 -2.61 8.22
C ALA A 162 -6.41 -1.12 7.86
N LEU A 163 -6.26 -0.25 8.86
CA LEU A 163 -6.20 1.18 8.62
C LEU A 163 -5.08 1.54 7.63
N HIS A 164 -5.38 2.45 6.71
CA HIS A 164 -4.48 3.01 5.73
C HIS A 164 -3.82 4.29 6.28
N PRO A 165 -2.49 4.31 6.56
CA PRO A 165 -1.83 5.43 7.24
C PRO A 165 -1.95 6.79 6.54
N TYR A 166 -2.11 6.79 5.21
CA TYR A 166 -2.30 8.01 4.43
C TYR A 166 -3.77 8.42 4.24
N LEU A 167 -4.69 7.47 4.10
CA LEU A 167 -5.98 7.68 3.43
C LEU A 167 -7.18 7.58 4.36
N ASP A 168 -7.04 6.89 5.50
CA ASP A 168 -8.11 6.86 6.48
C ASP A 168 -8.20 8.17 7.26
N GLN A 169 -9.38 8.43 7.79
CA GLN A 169 -9.74 9.67 8.48
C GLN A 169 -8.85 9.94 9.70
N ASP A 170 -8.57 11.21 9.95
CA ASP A 170 -7.64 11.63 11.01
C ASP A 170 -8.12 11.22 12.40
N HIS A 171 -9.44 11.12 12.63
CA HIS A 171 -9.99 10.69 13.92
C HIS A 171 -9.49 9.30 14.35
N PHE A 172 -9.16 8.40 13.41
CA PHE A 172 -8.66 7.07 13.75
C PHE A 172 -7.26 7.11 14.38
N PHE A 173 -6.56 8.23 14.24
CA PHE A 173 -5.19 8.42 14.71
C PHE A 173 -5.09 9.46 15.82
N ASP A 174 -5.93 10.48 15.79
CA ASP A 174 -5.85 11.63 16.70
C ASP A 174 -6.78 11.48 17.92
N GLU A 175 -7.76 10.58 17.86
CA GLU A 175 -8.69 10.33 18.96
C GLU A 175 -8.51 8.94 19.58
N ARG A 176 -8.83 8.82 20.87
CA ARG A 176 -8.74 7.55 21.60
C ARG A 176 -10.03 6.74 21.41
N TRP A 177 -9.98 5.77 20.53
CA TRP A 177 -11.07 4.80 20.31
C TRP A 177 -10.68 3.35 20.65
N LEU A 178 -9.39 3.05 20.87
CA LEU A 178 -8.91 1.73 21.27
C LEU A 178 -8.36 1.79 22.70
N VAL A 179 -8.81 0.89 23.56
CA VAL A 179 -8.40 0.82 24.97
C VAL A 179 -7.87 -0.56 25.30
N ALA A 180 -6.70 -0.61 25.95
CA ALA A 180 -6.17 -1.82 26.56
C ALA A 180 -6.53 -1.84 28.05
N ARG A 181 -7.16 -2.93 28.52
CA ARG A 181 -7.42 -3.20 29.93
C ARG A 181 -6.54 -4.34 30.39
N ALA A 182 -5.78 -4.09 31.46
CA ALA A 182 -5.01 -5.12 32.13
C ALA A 182 -5.85 -5.78 33.20
N GLU A 183 -5.89 -7.11 33.18
CA GLU A 183 -6.60 -7.90 34.15
C GLU A 183 -5.63 -8.69 35.02
N ARG A 184 -5.88 -8.62 36.33
CA ARG A 184 -5.09 -9.34 37.30
C ARG A 184 -5.43 -10.82 37.22
N SER A 185 -4.70 -11.53 36.36
CA SER A 185 -4.70 -12.98 36.22
C SER A 185 -3.26 -13.50 36.18
N ASN A 186 -3.08 -14.82 36.20
CA ASN A 186 -1.78 -15.46 35.97
C ASN A 186 -1.91 -16.44 34.79
N PRO A 187 -1.41 -16.11 33.58
CA PRO A 187 -0.66 -14.89 33.22
C PRO A 187 -1.54 -13.64 33.22
N VAL A 188 -0.93 -12.44 33.31
CA VAL A 188 -1.64 -11.17 33.16
C VAL A 188 -2.29 -11.13 31.77
N LEU A 189 -3.60 -10.89 31.74
CA LEU A 189 -4.33 -10.77 30.49
C LEU A 189 -4.47 -9.30 30.11
N ILE A 190 -4.16 -8.98 28.86
CA ILE A 190 -4.45 -7.67 28.27
C ILE A 190 -5.61 -7.86 27.30
N ARG A 191 -6.74 -7.20 27.56
CA ARG A 191 -7.88 -7.14 26.63
C ARG A 191 -7.90 -5.81 25.91
N PHE A 192 -8.17 -5.84 24.61
CA PHE A 192 -8.35 -4.64 23.79
C PHE A 192 -9.83 -4.47 23.47
N GLU A 193 -10.34 -3.27 23.64
CA GLU A 193 -11.74 -2.91 23.41
C GLU A 193 -11.81 -1.64 22.54
N CYS A 194 -12.67 -1.65 21.53
CA CYS A 194 -13.02 -0.47 20.76
C CYS A 194 -14.10 0.32 21.53
N ILE A 195 -13.75 1.51 21.98
CA ILE A 195 -14.63 2.45 22.69
C ILE A 195 -14.54 3.79 21.95
N PRO A 196 -15.21 3.92 20.78
CA PRO A 196 -15.19 5.16 20.02
C PRO A 196 -15.87 6.30 20.80
N PRO A 197 -15.41 7.56 20.62
CA PRO A 197 -16.10 8.73 21.14
C PRO A 197 -17.55 8.83 20.65
N ASN A 198 -18.45 9.36 21.50
CA ASN A 198 -19.89 9.43 21.22
C ASN A 198 -20.27 10.24 19.96
N HIS A 199 -19.37 11.08 19.44
CA HIS A 199 -19.61 11.87 18.24
C HIS A 199 -19.25 11.15 16.94
N TRP A 200 -18.65 9.95 17.02
CA TRP A 200 -18.42 9.11 15.84
C TRP A 200 -19.76 8.52 15.39
N SER A 201 -19.99 8.47 14.07
CA SER A 201 -21.13 7.73 13.52
C SER A 201 -20.95 6.23 13.73
N ASP A 202 -22.04 5.52 13.99
CA ASP A 202 -22.07 4.05 13.95
C ASP A 202 -21.99 3.48 12.51
N LEU A 203 -21.77 4.37 11.52
CA LEU A 203 -21.77 4.12 10.08
C LEU A 203 -20.44 4.57 9.48
#